data_AF-A0A7S2KLC5-F1
#
_entry.id   AF-A0A7S2KLC5-F1
#
_cell.length_a   1.000
_cell.length_b   1.000
_cell.length_c   1.000
_cell.angle_alpha   90.00
_cell.angle_beta   90.00
_cell.angle_gamma   90.00
#
_symmetry.space_group_name_H-M   'P 1'
#
loop_
_entity.id
_entity.type
_entity.pdbx_description
1 polymer ?
#
loop_
_entity_poly.entity_id
_entity_poly.type
_entity_poly.pdbx_seq_one_letter_code
_entity_poly.pdbx_strand_id
1 'polypeptide(L)'
;LSPITAASRNAAGKFGHMRIHTLRGGASTNTSTDSPLIARHASSTTSNSTSTTKYVTLAQPAPGSPFHYAFPVHDLELAKKFYGEVLGCVEGRSSDKWQDYSLHGHQIVAHWVGNDYRCQDYYNPVDGDDVPVPHTGLALTVEQFHELTDRVRAAGVPFIIEP
;
A
#
# COMPACT_ATOMS: atom_id res chain seq x y z
N LEU A 1 -2.41 -23.13 1.73
CA LEU A 1 -2.00 -21.75 2.04
C LEU A 1 -1.42 -21.16 0.75
N SER A 2 -1.74 -19.91 0.40
CA SER A 2 -1.18 -19.25 -0.80
C SER A 2 0.32 -19.01 -0.61
N PRO A 3 1.14 -18.96 -1.68
CA PRO A 3 2.56 -18.63 -1.55
C PRO A 3 2.72 -17.26 -0.86
N ILE A 4 3.65 -17.20 0.08
CA ILE A 4 3.98 -16.01 0.87
C ILE A 4 5.36 -15.55 0.42
N THR A 5 5.47 -14.28 0.07
CA THR A 5 6.73 -13.72 -0.43
C THR A 5 7.11 -12.49 0.37
N ALA A 6 8.39 -12.36 0.69
CA ALA A 6 8.94 -11.23 1.41
C ALA A 6 10.17 -10.72 0.67
N ALA A 7 10.16 -9.45 0.22
CA ALA A 7 11.32 -8.84 -0.40
C ALA A 7 12.33 -8.34 0.66
N SER A 8 13.60 -8.65 0.47
CA SER A 8 14.74 -8.29 1.32
C SER A 8 15.25 -6.87 1.02
N ARG A 9 15.44 -6.10 2.09
CA ARG A 9 15.66 -4.65 2.08
C ARG A 9 17.11 -4.17 1.95
N ASN A 10 18.03 -5.01 1.49
CA ASN A 10 19.45 -4.62 1.50
C ASN A 10 19.78 -3.34 0.68
N ALA A 11 18.86 -2.82 -0.13
CA ALA A 11 18.99 -1.52 -0.80
C ALA A 11 18.41 -0.30 -0.03
N ALA A 12 17.57 -0.48 0.99
CA ALA A 12 16.81 0.60 1.65
C ALA A 12 17.05 0.72 3.18
N GLY A 13 17.85 -0.16 3.77
CA GLY A 13 18.12 -0.19 5.22
C GLY A 13 16.87 -0.55 6.05
N LYS A 14 17.07 -0.79 7.35
CA LYS A 14 16.16 -1.60 8.19
C LYS A 14 14.82 -0.92 8.51
N PHE A 15 13.79 -1.12 7.68
CA PHE A 15 12.37 -0.81 7.95
C PHE A 15 11.57 -2.06 8.32
N GLY A 16 10.27 -1.95 8.60
CA GLY A 16 9.37 -3.11 8.75
C GLY A 16 9.12 -3.81 7.40
N HIS A 17 9.11 -5.14 7.37
CA HIS A 17 9.01 -6.05 6.21
C HIS A 17 7.74 -5.78 5.36
N MET A 18 7.82 -5.80 4.02
CA MET A 18 6.61 -5.76 3.19
C MET A 18 6.38 -7.15 2.59
N ARG A 19 5.26 -7.76 2.95
CA ARG A 19 4.75 -9.01 2.41
C ARG A 19 3.76 -8.74 1.30
N ILE A 20 3.73 -9.59 0.30
CA ILE A 20 2.68 -9.57 -0.70
C ILE A 20 2.11 -10.98 -0.76
N HIS A 21 0.79 -11.08 -0.67
CA HIS A 21 0.03 -12.31 -0.70
C HIS A 21 -0.80 -12.36 -1.97
N THR A 22 -1.08 -13.57 -2.47
CA THR A 22 -2.02 -13.75 -3.58
C THR A 22 -3.42 -14.11 -3.04
N LEU A 23 -4.44 -13.38 -3.49
CA LEU A 23 -5.85 -13.64 -3.24
C LEU A 23 -6.32 -14.86 -4.04
N ARG A 24 -6.97 -15.82 -3.39
CA ARG A 24 -7.62 -16.95 -4.07
C ARG A 24 -9.05 -16.55 -4.45
N GLY A 25 -9.37 -16.62 -5.74
CA GLY A 25 -10.71 -16.30 -6.24
C GLY A 25 -11.77 -17.26 -5.72
N GLY A 26 -12.71 -16.74 -4.92
CA GLY A 26 -14.01 -17.37 -4.66
C GLY A 26 -15.07 -16.60 -5.44
N ALA A 27 -15.68 -17.23 -6.44
CA ALA A 27 -16.79 -16.63 -7.19
C ALA A 27 -18.00 -16.49 -6.26
N SER A 28 -18.45 -15.25 -6.04
CA SER A 28 -19.73 -14.97 -5.40
C SER A 28 -20.60 -14.16 -6.37
N THR A 29 -21.64 -14.80 -6.88
CA THR A 29 -22.66 -14.18 -7.73
C THR A 29 -23.66 -13.43 -6.84
N ASN A 30 -23.60 -12.10 -6.82
CA ASN A 30 -24.66 -11.29 -6.22
C ASN A 30 -25.70 -10.91 -7.29
N THR A 31 -26.87 -11.51 -7.19
CA THR A 31 -28.11 -11.03 -7.82
C THR A 31 -28.74 -9.98 -6.91
N SER A 32 -28.82 -8.72 -7.35
CA SER A 32 -29.65 -7.70 -6.69
C SER A 32 -30.81 -7.30 -7.59
N THR A 33 -32.03 -7.54 -7.12
CA THR A 33 -33.30 -7.17 -7.73
C THR A 33 -33.63 -5.70 -7.50
N ASP A 34 -34.17 -5.07 -8.56
CA ASP A 34 -34.70 -3.71 -8.65
C ASP A 34 -35.79 -3.35 -7.62
N SER A 35 -35.87 -2.06 -7.25
CA SER A 35 -37.07 -1.22 -7.48
C SER A 35 -36.84 0.27 -7.14
N PRO A 36 -37.42 1.23 -7.90
CA PRO A 36 -37.18 2.67 -7.75
C PRO A 36 -38.28 3.38 -6.93
N LEU A 37 -37.92 4.42 -6.17
CA LEU A 37 -38.87 5.34 -5.55
C LEU A 37 -38.65 6.78 -6.04
N ILE A 38 -39.57 7.19 -6.92
CA ILE A 38 -40.20 8.50 -7.14
C ILE A 38 -39.50 9.74 -6.51
N ALA A 39 -38.98 10.61 -7.38
CA ALA A 39 -38.61 11.98 -7.05
C ALA A 39 -39.79 12.95 -7.33
N ARG A 40 -40.09 13.85 -6.39
CA ARG A 40 -40.93 15.04 -6.59
C ARG A 40 -40.13 16.31 -6.27
N HIS A 41 -40.28 17.29 -7.14
CA HIS A 41 -39.64 18.60 -7.16
C HIS A 41 -39.88 19.46 -5.90
N ALA A 42 -38.85 20.24 -5.52
CA ALA A 42 -39.02 21.63 -5.13
C ALA A 42 -37.72 22.41 -5.38
N SER A 43 -37.82 23.45 -6.20
CA SER A 43 -36.76 24.42 -6.46
C SER A 43 -36.57 25.33 -5.24
N SER A 44 -35.33 25.54 -4.81
CA SER A 44 -34.94 26.78 -4.14
C SER A 44 -33.58 27.24 -4.64
N THR A 45 -33.60 28.44 -5.20
CA THR A 45 -32.42 29.19 -5.64
C THR A 45 -31.68 29.63 -4.38
N THR A 46 -30.44 29.19 -4.21
CA THR A 46 -29.49 29.86 -3.31
C THR A 46 -28.13 29.83 -3.96
N SER A 47 -27.69 31.00 -4.43
CA SER A 47 -26.35 31.25 -4.91
C SER A 47 -25.37 31.13 -3.75
N ASN A 48 -24.79 29.94 -3.55
CA ASN A 48 -23.66 29.76 -2.67
C ASN A 48 -22.41 29.58 -3.53
N SER A 49 -21.61 30.65 -3.63
CA SER A 49 -20.26 30.61 -4.15
C SER A 49 -19.37 29.84 -3.16
N THR A 50 -19.45 28.52 -3.20
CA THR A 50 -18.51 27.66 -2.49
C THR A 50 -17.34 27.43 -3.44
N SER A 51 -16.20 28.08 -3.16
CA SER A 51 -14.91 27.70 -3.75
C SER A 51 -14.62 26.28 -3.29
N THR A 52 -15.13 25.29 -4.03
CA THR A 52 -14.82 23.89 -3.80
C THR A 52 -13.40 23.70 -4.27
N THR A 53 -12.44 23.72 -3.34
CA THR A 53 -11.11 23.19 -3.60
C THR A 53 -11.31 21.78 -4.15
N LYS A 54 -11.12 21.60 -5.45
CA LYS A 54 -11.16 20.28 -6.08
C LYS A 54 -9.97 19.52 -5.56
N TYR A 55 -10.19 18.65 -4.58
CA TYR A 55 -9.17 17.70 -4.15
C TYR A 55 -8.90 16.75 -5.32
N VAL A 56 -7.65 16.75 -5.79
CA VAL A 56 -7.22 15.82 -6.81
C VAL A 56 -6.97 14.47 -6.14
N THR A 57 -7.74 13.47 -6.55
CA THR A 57 -7.53 12.08 -6.13
C THR A 57 -6.40 11.51 -6.98
N LEU A 58 -5.24 11.30 -6.37
CA LEU A 58 -4.04 10.81 -7.07
C LEU A 58 -4.09 9.29 -7.33
N ALA A 59 -4.87 8.55 -6.53
CA ALA A 59 -5.08 7.11 -6.68
C ALA A 59 -6.50 6.72 -6.23
N GLN A 60 -7.07 5.69 -6.87
CA GLN A 60 -8.38 5.17 -6.45
C GLN A 60 -8.29 4.54 -5.06
N PRO A 61 -9.24 4.79 -4.15
CA PRO A 61 -9.26 4.18 -2.84
C PRO A 61 -9.44 2.66 -2.94
N ALA A 62 -8.86 1.92 -1.99
CA ALA A 62 -9.05 0.48 -1.91
C ALA A 62 -10.54 0.14 -1.69
N PRO A 63 -11.03 -1.03 -2.14
CA PRO A 63 -12.37 -1.50 -1.82
C PRO A 63 -12.60 -1.54 -0.29
N GLY A 64 -13.72 -1.00 0.18
CA GLY A 64 -14.03 -0.88 1.61
C GLY A 64 -13.45 0.39 2.24
N SER A 65 -12.95 0.29 3.47
CA SER A 65 -12.32 1.40 4.19
C SER A 65 -10.79 1.32 4.04
N PRO A 66 -10.14 2.27 3.35
CA PRO A 66 -8.69 2.33 3.30
C PRO A 66 -8.07 2.45 4.71
N PHE A 67 -6.96 1.76 4.96
CA PHE A 67 -6.17 1.97 6.16
C PHE A 67 -5.14 3.07 5.96
N HIS A 68 -4.65 3.59 7.09
CA HIS A 68 -3.49 4.47 7.18
C HIS A 68 -2.40 3.76 8.01
N TYR A 69 -1.23 3.55 7.42
CA TYR A 69 -0.11 2.88 8.09
C TYR A 69 1.15 3.74 8.05
N ALA A 70 1.53 4.28 9.21
CA ALA A 70 2.74 5.06 9.38
C ALA A 70 3.87 4.18 9.95
N PHE A 71 5.08 4.34 9.43
CA PHE A 71 6.26 3.59 9.89
C PHE A 71 7.52 4.47 9.90
N PRO A 72 8.44 4.24 10.85
CA PRO A 72 9.68 5.00 10.96
C PRO A 72 10.67 4.62 9.86
N VAL A 73 11.38 5.63 9.34
CA VAL A 73 12.52 5.48 8.46
C VAL A 73 13.77 6.22 8.95
N HIS A 74 14.95 5.71 8.60
CA HIS A 74 16.25 6.32 8.95
C HIS A 74 16.78 7.18 7.81
N ASP A 75 16.34 6.92 6.58
CA ASP A 75 16.68 7.69 5.39
C ASP A 75 15.43 7.83 4.53
N LEU A 76 14.96 9.07 4.36
CA LEU A 76 13.76 9.37 3.60
C LEU A 76 13.97 9.26 2.08
N GLU A 77 15.19 9.50 1.59
CA GLU A 77 15.50 9.40 0.17
C GLU A 77 15.62 7.95 -0.27
N LEU A 78 16.20 7.08 0.57
CA LEU A 78 16.14 5.64 0.34
C LEU A 78 14.70 5.13 0.39
N ALA A 79 13.87 5.64 1.31
CA ALA A 79 12.45 5.31 1.35
C ALA A 79 11.72 5.74 0.07
N LYS A 80 11.97 6.96 -0.45
CA LYS A 80 11.40 7.43 -1.73
C LYS A 80 11.75 6.54 -2.91
N LYS A 81 13.02 6.18 -3.05
CA LYS A 81 13.47 5.24 -4.09
C LYS A 81 12.76 3.90 -3.96
N PHE A 82 12.69 3.33 -2.76
CA PHE A 82 12.07 2.02 -2.58
C PHE A 82 10.54 2.04 -2.76
N TYR A 83 9.83 2.91 -2.04
CA TYR A 83 8.36 2.91 -2.07
C TYR A 83 7.80 3.57 -3.33
N GLY A 84 8.41 4.65 -3.82
CA GLY A 84 7.97 5.36 -5.03
C GLY A 84 8.41 4.66 -6.31
N GLU A 85 9.68 4.29 -6.44
CA GLU A 85 10.22 3.77 -7.70
C GLU A 85 10.16 2.23 -7.77
N VAL A 86 10.67 1.53 -6.75
CA VAL A 86 10.74 0.05 -6.77
C VAL A 86 9.37 -0.57 -6.58
N LEU A 87 8.60 -0.13 -5.59
CA LEU A 87 7.24 -0.63 -5.36
C LEU A 87 6.21 0.04 -6.26
N GLY A 88 6.54 1.19 -6.86
CA GLY A 88 5.64 1.93 -7.75
C GLY A 88 4.43 2.52 -7.03
N CYS A 89 4.55 2.87 -5.75
CA CYS A 89 3.46 3.52 -5.03
C CYS A 89 3.26 4.95 -5.56
N VAL A 90 2.00 5.38 -5.69
CA VAL A 90 1.69 6.74 -6.13
C VAL A 90 2.01 7.71 -5.00
N GLU A 91 2.83 8.73 -5.26
CA GLU A 91 3.18 9.73 -4.26
C GLU A 91 1.97 10.58 -3.85
N GLY A 92 1.88 10.85 -2.55
CA GLY A 92 0.94 11.78 -1.96
C GLY A 92 1.63 13.05 -1.49
N ARG A 93 1.14 13.59 -0.38
CA ARG A 93 1.74 14.75 0.28
C ARG A 93 3.11 14.39 0.86
N SER A 94 3.92 15.41 1.10
CA SER A 94 5.25 15.24 1.67
C SER A 94 5.66 16.41 2.55
N SER A 95 6.73 16.20 3.31
CA SER A 95 7.50 17.24 4.00
C SER A 95 8.97 16.82 4.07
N ASP A 96 9.80 17.68 4.68
CA ASP A 96 11.21 17.37 4.97
C ASP A 96 11.38 16.14 5.89
N LYS A 97 10.32 15.69 6.57
CA LYS A 97 10.37 14.59 7.55
C LYS A 97 9.46 13.42 7.25
N TRP A 98 8.66 13.45 6.18
CA TRP A 98 7.78 12.33 5.84
C TRP A 98 7.28 12.36 4.40
N GLN A 99 6.85 11.20 3.90
CA GLN A 99 6.25 11.02 2.58
C GLN A 99 5.04 10.11 2.67
N ASP A 100 3.87 10.60 2.21
CA ASP A 100 2.67 9.80 2.00
C ASP A 100 2.77 9.06 0.66
N TYR A 101 2.26 7.83 0.60
CA TYR A 101 2.03 7.11 -0.65
C TYR A 101 0.65 6.45 -0.66
N SER A 102 0.11 6.24 -1.87
CA SER A 102 -0.94 5.27 -2.11
C SER A 102 -0.34 3.92 -2.52
N LEU A 103 -0.59 2.91 -1.70
CA LEU A 103 -0.27 1.51 -1.95
C LEU A 103 -1.58 0.77 -2.24
N HIS A 104 -1.91 0.62 -3.53
CA HIS A 104 -3.19 0.03 -4.00
C HIS A 104 -4.44 0.65 -3.34
N GLY A 105 -4.44 1.98 -3.19
CA GLY A 105 -5.56 2.70 -2.58
C GLY A 105 -5.58 2.75 -1.06
N HIS A 106 -4.61 2.11 -0.39
CA HIS A 106 -4.33 2.30 1.04
C HIS A 106 -3.28 3.39 1.23
N GLN A 107 -3.33 4.12 2.34
CA GLN A 107 -2.32 5.15 2.63
C GLN A 107 -1.21 4.56 3.49
N ILE A 108 0.03 4.66 3.02
CA ILE A 108 1.21 4.36 3.82
C ILE A 108 2.07 5.62 3.97
N VAL A 109 2.75 5.77 5.10
CA VAL A 109 3.55 6.97 5.39
C VAL A 109 4.90 6.60 5.97
N ALA A 110 5.96 7.00 5.27
CA ALA A 110 7.32 6.88 5.76
C ALA A 110 7.68 8.13 6.58
N HIS A 111 7.95 7.98 7.88
CA HIS A 111 8.36 9.08 8.77
C HIS A 111 9.83 9.00 9.11
N TRP A 112 10.62 10.01 8.75
CA TRP A 112 12.02 10.08 9.15
C TRP A 112 12.16 10.34 10.65
N VAL A 113 12.89 9.46 11.34
CA VAL A 113 13.10 9.49 12.80
C VAL A 113 14.58 9.57 13.19
N GLY A 114 15.45 9.93 12.24
CA GLY A 114 16.89 10.08 12.44
C GLY A 114 17.71 8.95 11.80
N ASN A 115 18.91 9.30 11.34
CA ASN A 115 19.76 8.42 10.51
C ASN A 115 20.28 7.19 11.26
N ASP A 116 20.26 7.21 12.59
CA ASP A 116 20.69 6.10 13.44
C ASP A 116 19.56 5.11 13.76
N TYR A 117 18.33 5.38 13.33
CA TYR A 117 17.22 4.46 13.56
C TYR A 117 17.47 3.12 12.85
N ARG A 118 17.36 2.02 13.60
CA ARG A 118 17.39 0.66 13.06
C ARG A 118 16.23 -0.10 13.68
N CYS A 119 15.36 -0.66 12.83
CA CYS A 119 14.35 -1.58 13.31
C CYS A 119 15.03 -2.81 13.92
N GLN A 120 14.48 -3.32 15.02
CA GLN A 120 14.96 -4.56 15.62
C GLN A 120 14.42 -5.73 14.82
N ASP A 121 15.32 -6.58 14.34
CA ASP A 121 14.95 -7.77 13.57
C ASP A 121 14.49 -8.88 14.52
N TYR A 122 13.26 -9.33 14.32
CA TYR A 122 12.68 -10.51 14.97
C TYR A 122 12.19 -11.47 13.90
N TYR A 123 12.22 -12.77 14.18
CA TYR A 123 11.80 -13.80 13.25
C TYR A 123 10.89 -14.81 13.94
N ASN A 124 9.80 -15.18 13.26
CA ASN A 124 8.89 -16.22 13.72
C ASN A 124 8.80 -17.31 12.65
N PRO A 125 8.88 -18.60 13.01
CA PRO A 125 8.71 -19.68 12.05
C PRO A 125 7.25 -19.75 11.59
N VAL A 126 7.02 -19.71 10.28
CA VAL A 126 5.71 -19.95 9.66
C VAL A 126 5.91 -20.83 8.45
N ASP A 127 5.21 -21.98 8.42
CA ASP A 127 5.27 -22.94 7.31
C ASP A 127 6.69 -23.42 6.92
N GLY A 128 7.63 -23.37 7.87
CA GLY A 128 9.03 -23.76 7.67
C GLY A 128 9.97 -22.60 7.34
N ASP A 129 9.45 -21.39 7.11
CA ASP A 129 10.24 -20.20 6.82
C ASP A 129 10.38 -19.27 8.05
N ASP A 130 11.55 -18.67 8.22
CA ASP A 130 11.79 -17.63 9.22
C ASP A 130 11.21 -16.29 8.75
N VAL A 131 10.02 -15.99 9.23
CA VAL A 131 9.28 -14.80 8.85
C VAL A 131 9.73 -13.61 9.66
N PRO A 132 10.24 -12.56 9.02
CA PRO A 132 10.67 -11.40 9.76
C PRO A 132 9.48 -10.51 10.19
N VAL A 133 9.57 -9.96 11.41
CA VAL A 133 8.58 -9.04 11.98
C VAL A 133 9.25 -7.75 12.50
N PRO A 134 8.55 -6.59 12.48
CA PRO A 134 7.21 -6.40 11.93
C PRO A 134 7.20 -6.52 10.39
N HIS A 135 6.11 -7.03 9.82
CA HIS A 135 5.79 -6.92 8.40
C HIS A 135 4.38 -6.37 8.17
N THR A 136 4.18 -5.69 7.05
CA THR A 136 2.87 -5.26 6.50
C THR A 136 2.73 -5.79 5.09
N GLY A 137 1.54 -5.87 4.51
CA GLY A 137 1.43 -6.39 3.16
C GLY A 137 0.14 -6.13 2.43
N LEU A 138 0.15 -6.46 1.14
CA LEU A 138 -1.03 -6.43 0.28
C LEU A 138 -1.44 -7.83 -0.12
N ALA A 139 -2.74 -8.05 -0.24
CA ALA A 139 -3.28 -9.20 -0.92
C ALA A 139 -3.66 -8.79 -2.35
N LEU A 140 -2.94 -9.32 -3.34
CA LEU A 140 -3.02 -8.99 -4.77
C LEU A 140 -3.62 -10.16 -5.57
N THR A 141 -4.05 -9.92 -6.81
CA THR A 141 -4.29 -11.04 -7.75
C THR A 141 -2.97 -11.70 -8.14
N VAL A 142 -3.02 -12.90 -8.74
CA VAL A 142 -1.81 -13.62 -9.21
C VAL A 142 -1.03 -12.76 -10.20
N GLU A 143 -1.74 -12.11 -11.11
CA GLU A 143 -1.16 -11.26 -12.16
C GLU A 143 -0.45 -10.05 -11.55
N GLN A 144 -1.14 -9.32 -10.66
CA GLN A 144 -0.58 -8.18 -9.93
C GLN A 144 0.63 -8.58 -9.07
N PHE A 145 0.59 -9.77 -8.48
CA PHE A 145 1.70 -10.32 -7.71
C PHE A 145 2.93 -10.58 -8.57
N HIS A 146 2.78 -11.17 -9.76
CA HIS A 146 3.88 -11.38 -10.69
C HIS A 146 4.43 -10.05 -11.24
N GLU A 147 3.57 -9.09 -11.60
CA GLU A 147 4.00 -7.76 -12.05
C GLU A 147 4.87 -7.05 -11.00
N LEU A 148 4.45 -7.11 -9.72
CA LEU A 148 5.22 -6.52 -8.63
C LEU A 148 6.52 -7.29 -8.39
N THR A 149 6.48 -8.61 -8.46
CA THR A 149 7.67 -9.46 -8.33
C THR A 149 8.71 -9.13 -9.40
N ASP A 150 8.30 -9.02 -10.67
CA ASP A 150 9.20 -8.72 -11.78
C ASP A 150 9.85 -7.34 -11.62
N ARG A 151 9.08 -6.34 -11.15
CA ARG A 151 9.61 -5.00 -10.85
C ARG A 151 10.66 -5.03 -9.74
N VAL A 152 10.39 -5.75 -8.66
CA VAL A 152 11.33 -5.90 -7.52
C VAL A 152 12.60 -6.65 -7.96
N ARG A 153 12.47 -7.71 -8.76
CA ARG A 153 13.62 -8.44 -9.34
C ARG A 153 14.43 -7.56 -10.29
N ALA A 154 13.78 -6.80 -11.16
CA ALA A 154 14.44 -5.88 -12.09
C ALA A 154 15.23 -4.78 -11.37
N ALA A 155 14.76 -4.36 -10.18
CA ALA A 155 15.48 -3.44 -9.31
C ALA A 155 16.65 -4.09 -8.53
N GLY A 156 16.90 -5.39 -8.71
CA GLY A 156 17.97 -6.13 -8.03
C GLY A 156 17.73 -6.32 -6.53
N VAL A 157 16.48 -6.20 -6.09
CA VAL A 157 16.13 -6.38 -4.68
C VAL A 157 15.99 -7.88 -4.38
N PRO A 158 16.81 -8.44 -3.48
CA PRO A 158 16.72 -9.86 -3.14
C PRO A 158 15.40 -10.18 -2.45
N PHE A 159 14.95 -11.43 -2.48
CA PHE A 159 13.82 -11.89 -1.67
C PHE A 159 14.33 -12.64 -0.43
N ILE A 160 13.65 -12.47 0.70
CA ILE A 160 13.84 -13.28 1.91
C ILE A 160 13.13 -14.62 1.73
N ILE A 161 11.93 -14.60 1.16
CA ILE A 161 11.15 -15.78 0.77
C ILE A 161 10.78 -15.56 -0.69
N GLU A 162 11.17 -16.50 -1.56
CA GLU A 162 10.94 -16.38 -3.02
C GLU A 162 9.43 -16.43 -3.38
N PRO A 163 9.04 -15.73 -4.48
CA PRO A 163 7.74 -15.83 -5.13
C PRO A 163 7.28 -17.23 -5.54
#